data_AF-A0A800LT12-F1
#
_entry.id   AF-A0A800LT12-F1
#
_cell.length_a   1.000
_cell.length_b   1.000
_cell.length_c   1.000
_cell.angle_alpha   90.00
_cell.angle_beta   90.00
_cell.angle_gamma   90.00
#
_symmetry.space_group_name_H-M   'P 1'
#
loop_
_entity.id
_entity.type
_entity.pdbx_description
1 polymer ?
#
loop_
_entity_poly.entity_id
_entity_poly.type
_entity_poly.pdbx_seq_one_letter_code
_entity_poly.pdbx_strand_id
1 'polypeptide(L)' 'AFKLNEGARLDYQITTPNLRRSVRNARIYREQRFSDHAPLIIDYNCDL' A
#
# COMPACT_ATOMS: atom_id res chain seq x y z
N ALA A 1 8.78 -16.80 -2.34
CA ALA A 1 8.15 -15.46 -2.22
C ALA A 1 9.09 -14.34 -1.73
N PHE A 2 9.20 -13.98 -0.44
CA PHE A 2 9.81 -12.70 -0.02
C PHE A 2 11.27 -12.45 -0.46
N LYS A 3 12.16 -13.45 -0.33
CA LYS A 3 13.57 -13.35 -0.76
C LYS A 3 13.76 -13.47 -2.27
N LEU A 4 12.86 -14.19 -2.93
CA LEU A 4 12.90 -14.48 -4.37
C LEU A 4 12.03 -13.54 -5.20
N ASN A 5 11.36 -12.59 -4.55
CA ASN A 5 10.38 -11.67 -5.12
C ASN A 5 9.19 -12.35 -5.85
N GLU A 6 8.81 -13.56 -5.45
CA GLU A 6 7.68 -14.33 -6.04
C GLU A 6 6.36 -14.10 -5.27
N GLY A 7 6.17 -12.88 -4.75
CA GLY A 7 4.95 -12.53 -4.03
C GLY A 7 3.79 -12.19 -4.98
N ALA A 8 2.56 -12.24 -4.47
CA ALA A 8 1.39 -11.71 -5.15
C ALA A 8 1.01 -10.34 -4.58
N ARG A 9 0.40 -9.48 -5.39
CA ARG A 9 -0.21 -8.23 -4.92
C ARG A 9 -1.69 -8.45 -4.62
N LEU A 10 -2.04 -8.64 -3.34
CA LEU A 10 -3.41 -8.96 -2.93
C LEU A 10 -4.15 -7.86 -2.16
N ASP A 11 -3.45 -7.00 -1.43
CA ASP A 11 -4.11 -5.94 -0.65
C ASP A 11 -4.40 -4.71 -1.52
N TYR A 12 -5.46 -3.95 -1.29
CA TYR A 12 -5.71 -2.70 -2.03
C TYR A 12 -6.47 -1.73 -1.13
N GLN A 13 -6.25 -0.43 -1.33
CA GLN A 13 -7.23 0.57 -0.90
C GLN A 13 -7.91 1.10 -2.17
N ILE A 14 -9.14 0.66 -2.39
CA ILE A 14 -9.93 1.08 -3.55
C ILE A 14 -10.62 2.40 -3.20
N THR A 15 -10.38 3.43 -4.00
CA THR A 15 -10.88 4.79 -3.75
C THR A 15 -12.00 5.16 -4.71
N THR A 16 -12.93 6.01 -4.27
CA THR A 16 -13.89 6.68 -5.17
C THR A 16 -13.19 7.72 -6.06
N PRO A 17 -13.80 8.17 -7.17
CA PRO A 17 -13.18 9.12 -8.10
C PRO A 17 -12.75 10.45 -7.48
N ASN A 18 -13.44 10.92 -6.45
CA ASN A 18 -13.09 12.17 -5.76
C ASN A 18 -11.89 11.96 -4.83
N LEU A 19 -11.86 10.85 -4.08
CA LEU A 19 -10.77 10.55 -3.15
C LEU A 19 -9.47 10.19 -3.89
N ARG A 20 -9.53 9.61 -5.10
CA ARG A 20 -8.32 9.26 -5.86
C ARG A 20 -7.37 10.46 -6.06
N ARG A 21 -7.92 11.68 -6.10
CA ARG A 21 -7.18 12.93 -6.34
C ARG A 21 -6.36 13.36 -5.14
N SER A 22 -6.68 12.90 -3.93
CA SER A 22 -5.90 13.21 -2.74
C SER A 22 -4.73 12.25 -2.52
N VAL A 23 -4.62 11.13 -3.25
CA VAL A 23 -3.47 10.22 -3.12
C VAL A 23 -2.19 10.95 -3.50
N ARG A 24 -1.28 11.10 -2.53
CA ARG A 24 0.04 11.72 -2.70
C ARG A 24 1.13 10.70 -2.96
N ASN A 25 1.09 9.56 -2.27
CA ASN A 25 2.11 8.52 -2.38
C ASN A 25 1.55 7.14 -2.04
N ALA A 26 2.17 6.09 -2.59
CA ALA A 26 1.81 4.70 -2.30
C ALA A 26 3.07 3.83 -2.26
N ARG A 27 3.23 3.01 -1.22
CA ARG A 27 4.39 2.14 -1.05
C ARG A 27 4.03 0.82 -0.35
N ILE A 28 4.82 -0.21 -0.64
CA ILE A 28 4.77 -1.50 0.06
C ILE A 28 5.98 -1.57 0.98
N TYR A 29 5.76 -1.65 2.29
CA TYR A 29 6.84 -1.75 3.27
C TYR A 29 7.37 -3.18 3.36
N ARG A 30 8.69 -3.36 3.15
CA ARG A 30 9.32 -4.69 3.06
C ARG A 30 10.52 -4.88 3.99
N GLU A 31 10.89 -3.87 4.78
CA GLU A 31 12.10 -3.92 5.63
C GLU A 31 11.91 -4.85 6.83
N GLN A 32 10.75 -4.80 7.49
CA GLN A 32 10.39 -5.68 8.60
C GLN A 32 9.12 -6.47 8.29
N ARG A 33 9.10 -7.73 8.74
CA ARG A 33 7.97 -8.64 8.59
C ARG A 33 7.14 -8.66 9.87
N PHE A 34 5.85 -8.44 9.71
CA PHE A 34 4.86 -8.53 10.78
C PHE A 34 3.84 -9.67 10.57
N SER A 35 3.69 -10.14 9.32
CA SER A 35 2.85 -11.28 8.93
C SER A 35 3.30 -11.86 7.58
N ASP A 36 2.49 -12.70 6.95
CA ASP A 36 2.68 -13.14 5.56
C ASP A 36 2.36 -12.05 4.53
N HIS A 37 1.74 -10.94 4.95
CA HIS A 37 1.44 -9.78 4.12
C HIS A 37 2.40 -8.63 4.43
N ALA A 38 2.75 -7.86 3.39
CA ALA A 38 3.50 -6.62 3.53
C ALA A 38 2.52 -5.44 3.74
N PRO A 39 2.79 -4.50 4.65
CA PRO A 39 1.96 -3.31 4.79
C PRO A 39 1.89 -2.50 3.50
N LEU A 40 0.68 -2.22 3.02
CA LEU A 40 0.41 -1.18 2.02
C LEU A 40 0.21 0.14 2.76
N ILE A 41 1.05 1.13 2.44
CA ILE A 41 0.95 2.47 3.02
C ILE A 41 0.64 3.46 1.90
N ILE A 42 -0.42 4.24 2.07
CA ILE A 42 -0.85 5.28 1.14
C ILE A 42 -0.98 6.58 1.91
N ASP A 43 -0.30 7.62 1.43
CA ASP A 43 -0.36 8.95 2.00
C ASP A 43 -1.38 9.76 1.19
N TYR A 44 -2.36 10.37 1.87
CA TYR A 44 -3.38 11.22 1.26
C TYR A 44 -3.21 12.68 1.70
N ASN A 45 -3.38 13.62 0.78
CA ASN A 45 -3.54 15.04 1.07
C ASN A 45 -4.99 15.30 1.46
N CYS A 46 -5.28 15.14 2.75
CA CYS A 46 -6.56 15.50 3.33
C CYS A 46 -6.33 16.62 4.35
N ASP A 47 -7.16 17.66 4.30
CA ASP A 47 -7.25 18.62 5.39
C ASP A 47 -8.03 17.94 6.54
N LEU A 48 -7.44 17.95 7.74
CA LEU A 48 -7.99 17.35 8.96
C LEU A 48 -8.53 18.44 9.90
#